data_AF-A0A954PE60-F1
#
_entry.id   AF-A0A954PE60-F1
#
_cell.length_a   1.000
_cell.length_b   1.000
_cell.length_c   1.000
_cell.angle_alpha   90.00
_cell.angle_beta   90.00
_cell.angle_gamma   90.00
#
_symmetry.space_group_name_H-M   'P 1'
#
loop_
_entity.id
_entity.type
_entity.pdbx_description
1 polymer ?
#
loop_
_entity_poly.entity_id
_entity_poly.type
_entity_poly.pdbx_seq_one_letter_code
_entity_poly.pdbx_strand_id
1 'polypeptide(L)'
;MVSSSKIMAICLTFSLMTAVGYAQTQVVDNTTAKKEEQRAKELQEATELMQQFAREASKERLIEMTGKLIAPREVGEKVFSADMAARLSSEYVKAWESGQIILAGKPGQTEVLLTPATTDELITWSGEAAKTLAGGWKRLQKHVHPGFTIYTIRFVEPGEDIGMRFDGLIKIDDKWYIFPKAWRLAPEENEPE
;
A
#
# COMPACT_ATOMS: atom_id res chain seq x y z
N MET A 1 -11.53 -56.46 65.95
CA MET A 1 -11.35 -55.04 66.32
C MET A 1 -10.05 -54.59 65.66
N VAL A 2 -9.94 -53.67 64.70
CA VAL A 2 -10.82 -52.65 64.11
C VAL A 2 -10.36 -52.40 62.65
N SER A 3 -11.36 -52.29 61.75
CA SER A 3 -11.49 -51.45 60.54
C SER A 3 -10.30 -51.04 59.67
N SER A 4 -10.29 -51.57 58.43
CA SER A 4 -10.64 -50.90 57.16
C SER A 4 -10.43 -49.38 56.94
N SER A 5 -9.85 -49.09 55.76
CA SER A 5 -10.18 -48.02 54.79
C SER A 5 -9.26 -46.78 54.68
N LYS A 6 -8.95 -46.45 53.40
CA LYS A 6 -8.66 -45.14 52.75
C LYS A 6 -7.23 -45.00 52.19
N ILE A 7 -6.93 -44.45 50.99
CA ILE A 7 -7.68 -43.86 49.87
C ILE A 7 -6.75 -43.89 48.65
N MET A 8 -7.31 -44.27 47.50
CA MET A 8 -6.81 -44.11 46.15
C MET A 8 -7.12 -42.68 45.68
N ALA A 9 -6.13 -41.92 45.17
CA ALA A 9 -6.27 -40.85 44.15
C ALA A 9 -5.17 -39.79 44.28
N ILE A 10 -4.20 -39.78 43.37
CA ILE A 10 -3.65 -38.54 42.82
C ILE A 10 -3.70 -38.71 41.30
N CYS A 11 -4.86 -38.35 40.78
CA CYS A 11 -5.15 -38.30 39.35
C CYS A 11 -4.52 -37.03 38.77
N LEU A 12 -4.09 -37.15 37.51
CA LEU A 12 -3.46 -36.14 36.67
C LEU A 12 -4.03 -34.72 36.87
N THR A 13 -3.16 -33.77 37.23
CA THR A 13 -3.37 -32.35 36.92
C THR A 13 -2.06 -31.73 36.42
N PHE A 14 -1.55 -32.22 35.28
CA PHE A 14 -0.43 -31.60 34.59
C PHE A 14 -0.57 -31.75 33.07
N SER A 15 -1.66 -31.23 32.48
CA SER A 15 -1.73 -30.99 31.04
C SER A 15 -3.01 -30.24 30.68
N LEU A 16 -3.05 -28.93 30.93
CA LEU A 16 -3.99 -28.07 30.19
C LEU A 16 -3.51 -26.61 30.01
N MET A 17 -2.31 -26.24 30.49
CA MET A 17 -1.75 -24.89 30.26
C MET A 17 -0.74 -24.78 29.11
N THR A 18 -0.26 -25.88 28.54
CA THR A 18 0.71 -25.84 27.41
C THR A 18 0.06 -25.79 26.02
N ALA A 19 -1.18 -26.25 25.85
CA ALA A 19 -1.82 -26.27 24.54
C ALA A 19 -2.32 -24.89 24.07
N VAL A 20 -2.71 -24.01 25.01
CA VAL A 20 -3.23 -22.67 24.66
C VAL A 20 -2.11 -21.74 24.20
N GLY A 21 -0.94 -21.78 24.85
CA GLY A 21 0.21 -20.96 24.44
C GLY A 21 0.81 -21.37 23.09
N TYR A 22 0.84 -22.66 22.77
CA TYR A 22 1.42 -23.14 21.51
C TYR A 22 0.55 -22.83 20.28
N ALA A 23 -0.78 -22.94 20.41
CA ALA A 23 -1.71 -22.62 19.34
C ALA A 23 -1.74 -21.11 19.02
N GLN A 24 -1.58 -20.25 20.04
CA GLN A 24 -1.65 -18.80 19.87
C GLN A 24 -0.39 -18.22 19.19
N THR A 25 0.79 -18.82 19.40
CA THR A 25 2.03 -18.43 18.71
C THR A 25 2.02 -18.81 17.22
N GLN A 26 1.56 -20.03 16.87
CA GLN A 26 1.56 -20.51 15.48
C GLN A 26 0.60 -19.77 14.54
N VAL A 27 -0.52 -19.23 15.06
CA VAL A 27 -1.51 -18.50 14.26
C VAL A 27 -1.05 -17.08 13.92
N VAL A 28 -0.29 -16.43 14.82
CA VAL A 28 0.27 -15.09 14.60
C VAL A 28 1.43 -15.14 13.59
N ASP A 29 2.27 -16.17 13.66
CA ASP A 29 3.37 -16.39 12.72
C ASP A 29 2.88 -16.64 11.29
N ASN A 30 1.81 -17.43 11.13
CA ASN A 30 1.25 -17.76 9.82
C ASN A 30 0.54 -16.56 9.14
N THR A 31 -0.06 -15.67 9.93
CA THR A 31 -0.73 -14.47 9.39
C THR A 31 0.27 -13.44 8.88
N THR A 32 1.38 -13.28 9.60
CA THR A 32 2.45 -12.34 9.24
C THR A 32 3.19 -12.81 8.00
N ALA A 33 3.59 -14.09 7.96
CA ALA A 33 4.26 -14.68 6.81
C ALA A 33 3.43 -14.58 5.52
N LYS A 34 2.12 -14.85 5.59
CA LYS A 34 1.22 -14.69 4.43
C LYS A 34 1.11 -13.24 3.94
N LYS A 35 1.11 -12.28 4.86
CA LYS A 35 1.06 -10.84 4.52
C LYS A 35 2.35 -10.38 3.85
N GLU A 36 3.51 -10.87 4.31
CA GLU A 36 4.81 -10.60 3.71
C GLU A 36 4.95 -11.23 2.32
N GLU A 37 4.53 -12.49 2.17
CA GLU A 37 4.49 -13.18 0.87
C GLU A 37 3.60 -12.42 -0.14
N GLN A 38 2.40 -12.02 0.29
CA GLN A 38 1.49 -11.23 -0.55
C GLN A 38 2.13 -9.89 -0.94
N ARG A 39 2.79 -9.19 -0.02
CA ARG A 39 3.47 -7.92 -0.31
C ARG A 39 4.65 -8.11 -1.27
N ALA A 40 5.42 -9.17 -1.12
CA ALA A 40 6.53 -9.48 -2.03
C ALA A 40 6.01 -9.74 -3.45
N LYS A 41 4.92 -10.49 -3.57
CA LYS A 41 4.23 -10.72 -4.84
C LYS A 41 3.72 -9.42 -5.47
N GLU A 42 3.06 -8.57 -4.69
CA GLU A 42 2.60 -7.25 -5.16
C GLU A 42 3.75 -6.35 -5.60
N LEU A 43 4.87 -6.34 -4.86
CA LEU A 43 6.06 -5.58 -5.22
C LEU A 43 6.64 -6.07 -6.55
N GLN A 44 6.70 -7.39 -6.76
CA GLN A 44 7.15 -7.97 -8.02
C GLN A 44 6.23 -7.55 -9.18
N GLU A 45 4.91 -7.72 -9.03
CA GLU A 45 3.93 -7.33 -10.05
C GLU A 45 4.00 -5.83 -10.38
N ALA A 46 4.13 -4.98 -9.36
CA ALA A 46 4.29 -3.54 -9.54
C ALA A 46 5.58 -3.21 -10.29
N THR A 47 6.67 -3.91 -9.96
CA THR A 47 7.98 -3.73 -10.62
C THR A 47 7.87 -4.10 -12.10
N GLU A 48 7.27 -5.24 -12.41
CA GLU A 48 7.06 -5.70 -13.79
C GLU A 48 6.16 -4.73 -14.57
N LEU A 49 5.09 -4.23 -13.96
CA LEU A 49 4.22 -3.22 -14.56
C LEU A 49 4.98 -1.93 -14.87
N MET A 50 5.71 -1.38 -13.90
CA MET A 50 6.44 -0.13 -14.08
C MET A 50 7.63 -0.26 -15.03
N GLN A 51 8.26 -1.43 -15.09
CA GLN A 51 9.29 -1.75 -16.10
C GLN A 51 8.73 -1.74 -17.54
N GLN A 52 7.43 -1.95 -17.74
CA GLN A 52 6.82 -1.75 -19.06
C GLN A 52 6.77 -0.25 -19.41
N PHE A 53 6.44 0.62 -18.46
CA PHE A 53 6.49 2.08 -18.66
C PHE A 53 7.90 2.58 -18.93
N ALA A 54 8.92 2.07 -18.21
CA ALA A 54 10.30 2.49 -18.40
C ALA A 54 10.87 2.14 -19.79
N ARG A 55 10.36 1.06 -20.41
CA ARG A 55 10.79 0.59 -21.74
C ARG A 55 9.97 1.16 -22.88
N GLU A 56 8.83 1.78 -22.59
CA GLU A 56 7.95 2.34 -23.61
C GLU A 56 8.46 3.72 -24.07
N ALA A 57 8.73 3.84 -25.37
CA ALA A 57 9.24 5.07 -25.98
C ALA A 57 8.14 5.91 -26.64
N SER A 58 6.99 5.31 -27.00
CA SER A 58 5.86 6.02 -27.59
C SER A 58 5.08 6.77 -26.53
N LYS A 59 4.98 8.08 -26.70
CA LYS A 59 4.16 8.94 -25.85
C LYS A 59 2.68 8.54 -25.91
N GLU A 60 2.17 8.19 -27.09
CA GLU A 60 0.79 7.77 -27.30
C GLU A 60 0.49 6.50 -26.52
N ARG A 61 1.42 5.54 -26.54
CA ARG A 61 1.29 4.30 -25.77
C ARG A 61 1.40 4.54 -24.27
N LEU A 62 2.27 5.44 -23.82
CA LEU A 62 2.37 5.86 -22.41
C LEU A 62 1.06 6.51 -21.92
N ILE A 63 0.40 7.32 -22.75
CA ILE A 63 -0.91 7.91 -22.43
C ILE A 63 -1.97 6.82 -22.25
N GLU A 64 -2.02 5.84 -23.16
CA GLU A 64 -2.95 4.70 -23.07
C GLU A 64 -2.69 3.87 -21.81
N MET A 65 -1.42 3.54 -21.54
CA MET A 65 -1.04 2.76 -20.36
C MET A 65 -1.34 3.51 -19.07
N THR A 66 -1.06 4.82 -19.01
CA THR A 66 -1.38 5.65 -17.85
C THR A 66 -2.89 5.72 -17.62
N GLY A 67 -3.69 5.84 -18.69
CA GLY A 67 -5.14 5.86 -18.62
C GLY A 67 -5.74 4.61 -17.97
N LYS A 68 -5.14 3.44 -18.20
CA LYS A 68 -5.56 2.18 -17.57
C LYS A 68 -5.35 2.13 -16.05
N LEU A 69 -4.51 3.03 -15.51
CA LEU A 69 -4.23 3.14 -14.08
C LEU A 69 -5.10 4.21 -13.39
N ILE A 70 -5.88 4.99 -14.13
CA ILE A 70 -6.75 6.01 -13.52
C ILE A 70 -7.88 5.31 -12.77
N ALA A 71 -7.99 5.59 -11.48
CA ALA A 71 -9.02 5.01 -10.63
C ALA A 71 -10.39 5.64 -10.92
N PRO A 72 -11.42 4.82 -11.18
CA PRO A 72 -12.80 5.25 -11.01
C PRO A 72 -13.07 5.72 -9.58
N ARG A 73 -14.12 6.51 -9.39
CA ARG A 73 -14.47 7.06 -8.08
C ARG A 73 -14.69 5.97 -7.04
N GLU A 74 -15.46 4.95 -7.38
CA GLU A 74 -15.82 3.82 -6.52
C GLU A 74 -14.60 3.02 -6.06
N VAL A 75 -13.55 2.99 -6.88
CA VAL A 75 -12.25 2.41 -6.51
C VAL A 75 -11.51 3.35 -5.55
N GLY A 76 -11.52 4.64 -5.83
CA GLY A 76 -10.94 5.67 -4.96
C GLY A 76 -11.55 5.68 -3.56
N GLU A 77 -12.86 5.46 -3.42
CA GLU A 77 -13.58 5.40 -2.14
C GLU A 77 -13.14 4.23 -1.24
N LYS A 78 -12.46 3.22 -1.79
CA LYS A 78 -11.85 2.15 -0.99
C LYS A 78 -10.64 2.64 -0.22
N VAL A 79 -9.82 3.49 -0.84
CA VAL A 79 -8.58 4.01 -0.26
C VAL A 79 -8.79 5.34 0.45
N PHE A 80 -9.71 6.17 -0.02
CA PHE A 80 -9.91 7.51 0.48
C PHE A 80 -11.34 7.76 0.94
N SER A 81 -11.53 8.77 1.79
CA SER A 81 -12.85 9.29 2.13
C SER A 81 -13.65 9.69 0.88
N ALA A 82 -14.98 9.62 0.96
CA ALA A 82 -15.86 9.88 -0.20
C ALA A 82 -15.64 11.26 -0.86
N ASP A 83 -15.45 12.32 -0.07
CA ASP A 83 -15.14 13.67 -0.59
C ASP A 83 -13.81 13.67 -1.37
N MET A 84 -12.77 13.06 -0.80
CA MET A 84 -11.46 12.97 -1.44
C MET A 84 -11.52 12.17 -2.74
N ALA A 85 -12.21 11.03 -2.75
CA ALA A 85 -12.37 10.20 -3.94
C ALA A 85 -13.17 10.92 -5.05
N ALA A 86 -14.19 11.69 -4.69
CA ALA A 86 -14.92 12.53 -5.64
C ALA A 86 -14.02 13.60 -6.28
N ARG A 87 -13.17 14.27 -5.49
CA ARG A 87 -12.19 15.25 -6.00
C ARG A 87 -11.16 14.59 -6.93
N LEU A 88 -10.57 13.46 -6.52
CA LEU A 88 -9.57 12.73 -7.30
C LEU A 88 -10.12 12.29 -8.66
N SER A 89 -11.29 11.66 -8.67
CA SER A 89 -11.91 11.18 -9.91
C SER A 89 -12.24 12.32 -10.89
N SER A 90 -12.77 13.45 -10.41
CA SER A 90 -13.04 14.62 -11.26
C SER A 90 -11.77 15.21 -11.87
N GLU A 91 -10.72 15.40 -11.07
CA GLU A 91 -9.53 16.13 -11.52
C GLU A 91 -8.54 15.27 -12.30
N TYR A 92 -8.38 13.99 -11.93
CA TYR A 92 -7.47 13.10 -12.65
C TYR A 92 -7.95 12.72 -14.04
N VAL A 93 -9.26 12.55 -14.23
CA VAL A 93 -9.80 12.31 -15.57
C VAL A 93 -9.45 13.48 -16.49
N LYS A 94 -9.71 14.73 -16.07
CA LYS A 94 -9.36 15.93 -16.86
C LYS A 94 -7.85 16.04 -17.11
N ALA A 95 -7.04 15.82 -16.09
CA ALA A 95 -5.58 15.94 -16.19
C ALA A 95 -4.96 14.82 -17.05
N TRP A 96 -5.57 13.63 -17.09
CA TRP A 96 -5.18 12.57 -18.01
C TRP A 96 -5.65 12.84 -19.44
N GLU A 97 -6.91 13.23 -19.66
CA GLU A 97 -7.46 13.53 -20.99
C GLU A 97 -6.69 14.67 -21.68
N SER A 98 -6.19 15.63 -20.90
CA SER A 98 -5.32 16.71 -21.39
C SER A 98 -3.85 16.31 -21.57
N GLY A 99 -3.48 15.07 -21.24
CA GLY A 99 -2.11 14.55 -21.35
C GLY A 99 -1.13 15.14 -20.32
N GLN A 100 -1.62 15.77 -19.25
CA GLN A 100 -0.78 16.33 -18.18
C GLN A 100 -0.27 15.26 -17.22
N ILE A 101 -1.02 14.16 -17.07
CA ILE A 101 -0.61 12.99 -16.29
C ILE A 101 -0.16 11.91 -17.27
N ILE A 102 1.17 11.78 -17.41
CA ILE A 102 1.82 10.67 -18.12
C ILE A 102 2.84 10.08 -17.17
N LEU A 103 2.70 8.79 -16.88
CA LEU A 103 3.65 8.05 -16.06
C LEU A 103 4.82 7.62 -16.95
N ALA A 104 5.98 8.26 -16.81
CA ALA A 104 7.16 7.93 -17.60
C ALA A 104 8.45 8.42 -16.94
N GLY A 105 9.56 7.72 -17.20
CA GLY A 105 10.89 8.23 -16.97
C GLY A 105 11.29 9.31 -17.98
N LYS A 106 12.35 10.05 -17.69
CA LYS A 106 13.04 10.88 -18.68
C LYS A 106 13.92 10.00 -19.60
N PRO A 107 14.37 10.49 -20.76
CA PRO A 107 15.38 9.78 -21.55
C PRO A 107 16.58 9.37 -20.68
N GLY A 108 17.00 8.10 -20.79
CA GLY A 108 18.07 7.51 -19.96
C GLY A 108 17.58 6.82 -18.68
N GLN A 109 16.39 7.15 -18.18
CA GLN A 109 15.84 6.57 -16.96
C GLN A 109 15.11 5.24 -17.24
N THR A 110 15.87 4.17 -17.44
CA THR A 110 15.36 2.87 -17.87
C THR A 110 15.18 1.85 -16.75
N GLU A 111 15.63 2.15 -15.54
CA GLU A 111 15.43 1.30 -14.37
C GLU A 111 14.30 1.83 -13.48
N VAL A 112 13.69 0.92 -12.71
CA VAL A 112 12.60 1.25 -11.79
C VAL A 112 12.98 0.81 -10.38
N LEU A 113 12.89 1.76 -9.45
CA LEU A 113 12.94 1.49 -8.02
C LEU A 113 11.55 1.71 -7.43
N LEU A 114 11.08 0.74 -6.64
CA LEU A 114 9.82 0.82 -5.91
C LEU A 114 10.08 0.77 -4.42
N THR A 115 9.40 1.64 -3.68
CA THR A 115 9.43 1.61 -2.21
C THR A 115 8.02 1.55 -1.66
N PRO A 116 7.66 0.49 -0.91
CA PRO A 116 6.34 0.35 -0.32
C PRO A 116 6.25 1.12 1.01
N ALA A 117 5.13 1.81 1.21
CA ALA A 117 4.68 2.34 2.48
C ALA A 117 3.22 1.93 2.70
N THR A 118 2.77 1.73 3.93
CA THR A 118 1.36 1.39 4.21
C THR A 118 0.53 2.65 4.46
N THR A 119 -0.77 2.56 4.18
CA THR A 119 -1.73 3.58 4.61
C THR A 119 -1.78 3.72 6.13
N ASP A 120 -1.53 2.64 6.88
CA ASP A 120 -1.41 2.67 8.34
C ASP A 120 -0.24 3.55 8.79
N GLU A 121 0.94 3.36 8.20
CA GLU A 121 2.12 4.22 8.43
C GLU A 121 1.89 5.65 7.96
N LEU A 122 1.12 5.86 6.90
CA LEU A 122 0.74 7.20 6.44
C LEU A 122 -0.14 7.89 7.48
N ILE A 123 -1.18 7.21 7.98
CA ILE A 123 -2.11 7.75 9.00
C ILE A 123 -1.34 8.21 10.24
N THR A 124 -0.34 7.45 10.69
CA THR A 124 0.49 7.82 11.84
C THR A 124 1.72 8.66 11.48
N TRP A 125 1.96 8.91 10.19
CA TRP A 125 3.18 9.52 9.64
C TRP A 125 4.46 8.92 10.24
N SER A 126 4.64 7.62 10.08
CA SER A 126 5.77 6.86 10.63
C SER A 126 6.38 5.90 9.59
N GLY A 127 7.37 5.11 10.01
CA GLY A 127 7.89 4.00 9.21
C GLY A 127 8.37 4.41 7.81
N GLU A 128 8.03 3.61 6.80
CA GLU A 128 8.41 3.92 5.43
C GLU A 128 7.63 5.09 4.84
N ALA A 129 6.40 5.35 5.29
CA ALA A 129 5.62 6.50 4.83
C ALA A 129 6.34 7.83 5.11
N ALA A 130 6.85 8.02 6.33
CA ALA A 130 7.56 9.25 6.71
C ALA A 130 8.92 9.42 6.03
N LYS A 131 9.56 8.32 5.61
CA LYS A 131 10.88 8.33 4.94
C LYS A 131 10.78 8.53 3.44
N THR A 132 9.78 7.89 2.82
CA THR A 132 9.78 7.68 1.38
C THR A 132 8.74 8.51 0.67
N LEU A 133 7.52 8.68 1.22
CA LEU A 133 6.45 9.47 0.60
C LEU A 133 6.78 10.97 0.60
N ALA A 134 6.27 11.69 -0.40
CA ALA A 134 6.43 13.13 -0.45
C ALA A 134 5.70 13.75 0.74
N GLY A 135 6.28 14.79 1.37
CA GLY A 135 5.72 15.40 2.58
C GLY A 135 4.26 15.87 2.43
N GLY A 136 3.82 16.16 1.20
CA GLY A 136 2.42 16.48 0.90
C GLY A 136 1.45 15.37 1.29
N TRP A 137 1.82 14.08 1.23
CA TRP A 137 0.99 12.96 1.64
C TRP A 137 0.49 13.07 3.08
N LYS A 138 1.24 13.73 3.97
CA LYS A 138 0.83 13.97 5.36
C LYS A 138 -0.55 14.66 5.45
N ARG A 139 -0.92 15.48 4.46
CA ARG A 139 -2.25 16.12 4.38
C ARG A 139 -3.41 15.14 4.19
N LEU A 140 -3.13 13.88 3.85
CA LEU A 140 -4.13 12.85 3.60
C LEU A 140 -4.38 11.94 4.81
N GLN A 141 -3.71 12.16 5.95
CA GLN A 141 -3.84 11.34 7.16
C GLN A 141 -5.29 11.11 7.60
N LYS A 142 -6.15 12.13 7.48
CA LYS A 142 -7.58 12.07 7.85
C LYS A 142 -8.50 11.62 6.72
N HIS A 143 -7.95 11.42 5.52
CA HIS A 143 -8.71 11.16 4.29
C HIS A 143 -8.40 9.81 3.68
N VAL A 144 -7.56 8.99 4.32
CA VAL A 144 -7.14 7.68 3.83
C VAL A 144 -7.64 6.58 4.77
N HIS A 145 -8.10 5.48 4.21
CA HIS A 145 -8.47 4.28 4.95
C HIS A 145 -7.22 3.39 5.15
N PRO A 146 -7.12 2.66 6.28
CA PRO A 146 -6.01 1.73 6.52
C PRO A 146 -6.07 0.49 5.62
N GLY A 147 -5.00 -0.32 5.62
CA GLY A 147 -4.98 -1.63 4.96
C GLY A 147 -4.46 -1.69 3.52
N PHE A 148 -3.96 -0.60 2.95
CA PHE A 148 -3.39 -0.59 1.60
C PHE A 148 -1.87 -0.35 1.61
N THR A 149 -1.19 -0.82 0.56
CA THR A 149 0.21 -0.48 0.28
C THR A 149 0.26 0.58 -0.81
N ILE A 150 0.97 1.67 -0.52
CA ILE A 150 1.30 2.77 -1.41
C ILE A 150 2.73 2.55 -1.90
N TYR A 151 2.92 2.47 -3.20
CA TYR A 151 4.24 2.40 -3.81
C TYR A 151 4.68 3.78 -4.30
N THR A 152 5.86 4.21 -3.86
CA THR A 152 6.63 5.26 -4.52
C THR A 152 7.42 4.64 -5.67
N ILE A 153 7.29 5.23 -6.84
CA ILE A 153 7.95 4.84 -8.09
C ILE A 153 9.06 5.84 -8.38
N ARG A 154 10.26 5.33 -8.69
CA ARG A 154 11.34 6.12 -9.28
C ARG A 154 11.79 5.48 -10.58
N PHE A 155 11.72 6.23 -11.67
CA PHE A 155 12.43 5.92 -12.90
C PHE A 155 13.82 6.53 -12.82
N VAL A 156 14.85 5.69 -12.88
CA VAL A 156 16.25 6.08 -12.65
C VAL A 156 17.13 5.62 -13.81
N GLU A 157 18.27 6.28 -13.98
CA GLU A 157 19.31 5.78 -14.87
C GLU A 157 19.97 4.54 -14.24
N PRO A 158 20.57 3.63 -15.04
CA PRO A 158 21.19 2.44 -14.49
C PRO A 158 22.25 2.72 -13.43
N GLY A 159 22.07 2.15 -12.24
CA GLY A 159 22.97 2.33 -11.10
C GLY A 159 22.73 3.59 -10.26
N GLU A 160 21.78 4.44 -10.63
CA GLU A 160 21.39 5.64 -9.87
C GLU A 160 20.21 5.35 -8.93
N ASP A 161 20.06 6.17 -7.88
CA ASP A 161 18.95 6.09 -6.92
C ASP A 161 17.97 7.28 -7.01
N ILE A 162 18.32 8.29 -7.81
CA ILE A 162 17.55 9.52 -8.01
C ILE A 162 17.08 9.62 -9.46
N GLY A 163 15.81 10.00 -9.64
CA GLY A 163 15.24 10.18 -10.97
C GLY A 163 13.80 10.67 -10.93
N MET A 164 13.06 10.45 -12.02
CA MET A 164 11.66 10.88 -12.10
C MET A 164 10.82 10.09 -11.11
N ARG A 165 10.05 10.80 -10.29
CA ARG A 165 9.33 10.22 -9.16
C ARG A 165 7.83 10.38 -9.30
N PHE A 166 7.11 9.30 -9.01
CA PHE A 166 5.66 9.29 -8.82
C PHE A 166 5.34 8.58 -7.51
N ASP A 167 4.26 8.97 -6.88
CA ASP A 167 3.75 8.29 -5.68
C ASP A 167 2.30 7.90 -5.92
N GLY A 168 1.81 6.95 -5.13
CA GLY A 168 0.38 6.64 -5.09
C GLY A 168 -0.02 5.47 -5.98
N LEU A 169 0.91 4.58 -6.35
CA LEU A 169 0.54 3.33 -7.01
C LEU A 169 0.02 2.36 -5.95
N ILE A 170 -1.20 1.86 -6.12
CA ILE A 170 -1.91 1.04 -5.12
C ILE A 170 -2.63 -0.10 -5.86
N LYS A 171 -2.57 -1.32 -5.31
CA LYS A 171 -3.36 -2.46 -5.80
C LYS A 171 -4.69 -2.54 -5.06
N ILE A 172 -5.79 -2.65 -5.80
CA ILE A 172 -7.16 -2.71 -5.28
C ILE A 172 -7.92 -3.75 -6.12
N ASP A 173 -8.50 -4.77 -5.46
CA ASP A 173 -9.19 -5.91 -6.11
C ASP A 173 -8.43 -6.49 -7.33
N ASP A 174 -7.15 -6.82 -7.13
CA ASP A 174 -6.28 -7.36 -8.18
C ASP A 174 -5.97 -6.44 -9.37
N LYS A 175 -6.28 -5.14 -9.27
CA LYS A 175 -5.95 -4.14 -10.28
C LYS A 175 -5.08 -3.02 -9.72
N TRP A 176 -4.20 -2.50 -10.56
CA TRP A 176 -3.29 -1.40 -10.21
C TRP A 176 -3.89 -0.05 -10.58
N TYR A 177 -3.81 0.89 -9.65
CA TYR A 177 -4.28 2.25 -9.82
C TYR A 177 -3.23 3.26 -9.35
N ILE A 178 -3.18 4.42 -9.99
CA ILE A 178 -2.27 5.52 -9.63
C ILE A 178 -3.07 6.72 -9.11
N PHE A 179 -2.64 7.26 -7.97
CA PHE A 179 -3.19 8.48 -7.36
C PHE A 179 -2.12 9.58 -7.29
N PRO A 180 -1.70 10.13 -8.45
CA PRO A 180 -0.52 10.98 -8.53
C PRO A 180 -0.76 12.33 -7.84
N LYS A 181 0.02 12.63 -6.82
CA LYS A 181 -0.09 13.90 -6.09
C LYS A 181 -1.46 14.14 -5.44
N ALA A 182 -2.10 13.08 -4.94
CA ALA A 182 -3.43 13.15 -4.34
C ALA A 182 -3.58 14.28 -3.31
N TRP A 183 -2.53 14.56 -2.54
CA TRP A 183 -2.51 15.64 -1.54
C TRP A 183 -2.79 17.05 -2.09
N ARG A 184 -2.64 17.28 -3.40
CA ARG A 184 -3.00 18.56 -4.02
C ARG A 184 -4.49 18.85 -4.01
N LEU A 185 -5.30 17.80 -3.83
CA LEU A 185 -6.75 17.88 -3.79
C LEU A 185 -7.30 17.66 -2.38
N ALA A 186 -6.42 17.50 -1.38
CA ALA A 186 -6.83 17.41 0.01
C ALA A 186 -7.66 18.66 0.35
N PRO A 187 -8.83 18.50 1.00
CA PRO A 187 -9.57 19.63 1.54
C PRO A 187 -8.64 20.52 2.36
N GLU A 188 -8.84 21.83 2.31
CA GLU A 188 -8.18 22.70 3.28
C GLU A 188 -8.66 22.28 4.68
N GLU A 189 -7.72 22.03 5.59
CA GLU A 189 -8.06 21.96 7.00
C GLU A 189 -8.44 23.38 7.38
N ASN A 190 -9.74 23.67 7.46
CA ASN A 190 -10.17 24.86 8.17
C ASN A 190 -9.62 24.71 9.59
N GLU A 191 -8.63 25.53 9.96
CA GLU A 191 -8.29 25.75 11.36
C GLU A 191 -9.58 26.18 12.07
N PRO A 192 -9.88 25.64 13.26
CA PRO A 192 -11.08 26.04 13.98
C PRO A 192 -11.03 27.57 14.21
N GLU A 193 -12.10 28.27 13.81
CA GLU A 193 -12.40 29.63 14.28
C GLU A 193 -12.50 29.68 15.82
#